data_AF-A0A5P2XS27-F1
#
_entry.id   AF-A0A5P2XS27-F1
#
_cell.length_a   1.000
_cell.length_b   1.000
_cell.length_c   1.000
_cell.angle_alpha   90.00
_cell.angle_beta   90.00
_cell.angle_gamma   90.00
#
_symmetry.space_group_name_H-M   'P 1'
#
loop_
_entity.id
_entity.type
_entity.pdbx_description
1 polymer ?
#
loop_
_entity_poly.entity_id
_entity_poly.type
_entity_poly.pdbx_seq_one_letter_code
_entity_poly.pdbx_strand_id
1 'polypeptide(L)'
;MTTWFRTYYEDEDLWLCFEADDEVCAVRQVEVRAQDSRPVTAASLAEVLHLRGHADLAAMARYEERYGVLAEGPVDGWQEQPRATEISAAEFERLWDEARRTLSSDSDSVV
;
A
#
# COMPACT_ATOMS: atom_id res chain seq x y z
N MET A 1 11.71 7.39 13.47
CA MET A 1 12.10 5.99 13.25
C MET A 1 11.03 5.36 12.38
N THR A 2 11.40 4.76 11.26
CA THR A 2 10.45 4.07 10.38
C THR A 2 9.87 2.85 11.08
N THR A 3 8.56 2.66 10.96
CA THR A 3 7.85 1.51 11.51
C THR A 3 7.15 0.76 10.40
N TRP A 4 7.21 -0.58 10.45
CA TRP A 4 6.42 -1.42 9.57
C TRP A 4 5.42 -2.19 10.39
N PHE A 5 4.17 -2.19 9.97
CA PHE A 5 3.12 -2.89 10.68
C PHE A 5 2.06 -3.39 9.70
N ARG A 6 1.22 -4.29 10.19
CA ARG A 6 0.00 -4.69 9.52
C ARG A 6 -1.19 -4.64 10.45
N THR A 7 -2.35 -4.38 9.89
CA THR A 7 -3.65 -4.48 10.55
C THR A 7 -4.59 -5.30 9.66
N TYR A 8 -5.68 -5.77 10.23
CA TYR A 8 -6.72 -6.47 9.49
C TYR A 8 -7.98 -5.62 9.41
N TYR A 9 -8.45 -5.35 8.20
CA TYR A 9 -9.70 -4.65 7.94
C TYR A 9 -10.80 -5.65 7.59
N GLU A 10 -11.72 -5.86 8.54
CA GLU A 10 -12.70 -6.94 8.49
C GLU A 10 -13.81 -6.72 7.47
N ASP A 11 -14.22 -5.46 7.24
CA ASP A 11 -15.31 -5.12 6.33
C ASP A 11 -15.00 -5.52 4.87
N GLU A 12 -13.72 -5.42 4.49
CA GLU A 12 -13.25 -5.72 3.13
C GLU A 12 -12.41 -6.99 3.04
N ASP A 13 -12.23 -7.72 4.15
CA ASP A 13 -11.38 -8.91 4.24
C ASP A 13 -9.95 -8.64 3.75
N LEU A 14 -9.36 -7.51 4.18
CA LEU A 14 -8.04 -7.05 3.75
C LEU A 14 -7.01 -7.08 4.88
N TRP A 15 -5.81 -7.53 4.54
CA TRP A 15 -4.59 -7.20 5.29
C TRP A 15 -4.04 -5.87 4.77
N LEU A 16 -3.97 -4.87 5.65
CA LEU A 16 -3.36 -3.57 5.37
C LEU A 16 -1.95 -3.57 5.95
N CYS A 17 -0.94 -3.41 5.11
CA CYS A 17 0.46 -3.39 5.52
C CYS A 17 1.06 -2.02 5.19
N PHE A 18 1.72 -1.39 6.16
CA PHE A 18 2.26 -0.04 6.01
C PHE A 18 3.75 -0.01 6.36
N GLU A 19 4.49 0.74 5.56
CA GLU A 19 5.69 1.44 6.03
C GLU A 19 5.27 2.86 6.40
N ALA A 20 5.50 3.25 7.65
CA ALA A 20 5.21 4.58 8.14
C ALA A 20 6.50 5.30 8.58
N ASP A 21 6.55 6.60 8.33
CA ASP A 21 7.63 7.46 8.81
C ASP A 21 7.50 7.75 10.32
N ASP A 22 8.31 8.69 10.80
CA ASP A 22 8.36 9.06 12.22
C ASP A 22 7.19 9.94 12.68
N GLU A 23 6.45 10.52 11.74
CA GLU A 23 5.19 11.22 11.98
C GLU A 23 3.98 10.28 11.86
N VAL A 24 4.25 8.97 11.69
CA VAL A 24 3.23 7.94 11.48
C VAL A 24 2.42 8.23 10.21
N CYS A 25 3.02 8.85 9.21
CA CYS A 25 2.43 9.01 7.88
C CYS A 25 2.81 7.81 7.01
N ALA A 26 1.87 7.33 6.19
CA ALA A 26 2.14 6.23 5.27
C ALA A 26 3.15 6.65 4.18
N VAL A 27 4.28 5.93 4.12
CA VAL A 27 5.30 6.09 3.07
C VAL A 27 5.06 5.10 1.93
N ARG A 28 4.75 3.86 2.28
CA ARG A 28 4.29 2.81 1.36
C ARG A 28 3.17 2.02 1.98
N GLN A 29 2.23 1.58 1.16
CA GLN A 29 1.10 0.77 1.56
C GLN A 29 0.94 -0.43 0.62
N VAL A 30 0.66 -1.58 1.22
CA VAL A 30 0.27 -2.79 0.51
C VAL A 30 -1.06 -3.27 1.11
N GLU A 31 -2.02 -3.57 0.25
CA GLU A 31 -3.27 -4.20 0.66
C GLU A 31 -3.42 -5.54 -0.04
N VAL A 32 -3.74 -6.56 0.74
CA VAL A 32 -3.84 -7.93 0.26
C VAL A 32 -5.14 -8.54 0.75
N ARG A 33 -5.92 -9.11 -0.17
CA ARG A 33 -7.12 -9.88 0.18
C ARG A 33 -6.77 -11.08 1.02
N ALA A 34 -7.43 -11.26 2.16
CA ALA A 34 -7.15 -12.36 3.06
C ALA A 34 -7.60 -13.71 2.48
N GLN A 35 -8.69 -13.73 1.69
CA GLN A 35 -9.19 -14.95 1.08
C GLN A 35 -8.24 -15.64 0.09
N ASP A 36 -7.59 -14.87 -0.81
CA ASP A 36 -6.83 -15.40 -1.94
C ASP A 36 -5.40 -14.86 -2.04
N SER A 37 -4.98 -14.03 -1.07
CA SER A 37 -3.67 -13.36 -1.07
C SER A 37 -3.43 -12.47 -2.29
N ARG A 38 -4.49 -12.07 -3.02
CA ARG A 38 -4.33 -11.18 -4.18
C ARG A 38 -4.09 -9.75 -3.69
N PRO A 39 -2.99 -9.11 -4.13
CA PRO A 39 -2.75 -7.70 -3.84
C PRO A 39 -3.76 -6.83 -4.59
N VAL A 40 -4.23 -5.77 -3.95
CA VAL A 40 -5.12 -4.76 -4.56
C VAL A 40 -4.51 -3.36 -4.55
N THR A 41 -3.56 -3.10 -3.65
CA THR A 41 -2.85 -1.82 -3.53
C THR A 41 -1.35 -2.08 -3.30
N ALA A 42 -0.50 -1.26 -3.92
CA ALA A 42 0.95 -1.19 -3.72
C ALA A 42 1.44 0.25 -3.98
N ALA A 43 0.93 1.20 -3.20
CA ALA A 43 1.11 2.63 -3.42
C ALA A 43 2.28 3.21 -2.61
N SER A 44 3.01 4.17 -3.20
CA SER A 44 4.12 4.89 -2.59
C SER A 44 3.88 6.40 -2.54
N LEU A 45 4.15 7.01 -1.39
CA LEU A 45 4.13 8.46 -1.21
C LEU A 45 5.12 9.17 -2.13
N ALA A 46 6.33 8.61 -2.29
CA ALA A 46 7.35 9.20 -3.15
C ALA A 46 6.90 9.27 -4.62
N GLU A 47 6.24 8.22 -5.12
CA GLU A 47 5.68 8.16 -6.48
C GLU A 47 4.50 9.15 -6.63
N VAL A 48 3.58 9.18 -5.66
CA VAL A 48 2.44 10.11 -5.65
C VAL A 48 2.91 11.57 -5.64
N LEU A 49 3.85 11.94 -4.76
CA LEU A 49 4.39 13.30 -4.69
C LEU A 49 5.12 13.68 -6.00
N HIS A 50 5.86 12.75 -6.59
CA HIS A 50 6.50 12.97 -7.88
C HIS A 50 5.47 13.28 -8.96
N LEU A 51 4.42 12.46 -9.10
CA LEU A 51 3.36 12.65 -10.09
C LEU A 51 2.60 13.96 -9.87
N ARG A 52 2.25 14.31 -8.62
CA ARG A 52 1.58 15.58 -8.30
C ARG A 52 2.40 16.81 -8.69
N GLY A 53 3.73 16.74 -8.56
CA GLY A 53 4.62 17.85 -8.88
C GLY A 53 5.00 17.95 -10.35
N HIS A 54 4.92 16.86 -11.12
CA HIS A 54 5.60 16.75 -12.42
C HIS A 54 4.77 16.14 -13.55
N ALA A 55 3.57 15.63 -13.29
CA ALA A 55 2.75 14.94 -14.28
C ALA A 55 1.32 15.51 -14.37
N ASP A 56 0.59 15.09 -15.40
CA ASP A 56 -0.81 15.45 -15.57
C ASP A 56 -1.75 14.50 -14.80
N LEU A 57 -3.04 14.85 -14.76
CA LEU A 57 -4.06 14.05 -14.10
C LEU A 57 -4.22 12.66 -14.72
N ALA A 58 -3.91 12.50 -16.01
CA ALA A 58 -4.00 11.21 -16.69
C ALA A 58 -2.90 10.25 -16.23
N ALA A 59 -1.69 10.76 -15.99
CA ALA A 59 -0.60 9.99 -15.42
C ALA A 59 -0.90 9.55 -13.99
N MET A 60 -1.48 10.44 -13.17
CA MET A 60 -1.94 10.08 -11.82
C MET A 60 -3.02 8.98 -11.88
N ALA A 61 -4.03 9.14 -12.73
CA ALA A 61 -5.11 8.17 -12.86
C ALA A 61 -4.60 6.77 -13.26
N ARG A 62 -3.65 6.69 -14.20
CA ARG A 62 -3.04 5.39 -14.58
C ARG A 62 -2.24 4.76 -13.44
N TYR A 63 -1.60 5.59 -12.62
CA TYR A 63 -0.88 5.11 -11.45
C TYR A 63 -1.86 4.56 -10.40
N GLU A 64 -2.91 5.30 -10.08
CA GLU A 64 -3.92 4.89 -9.10
C GLU A 64 -4.72 3.67 -9.57
N GLU A 65 -5.03 3.57 -10.86
CA GLU A 65 -5.64 2.39 -11.47
C GLU A 65 -4.74 1.14 -11.32
N ARG A 66 -3.43 1.31 -11.44
CA ARG A 66 -2.47 0.20 -11.40
C ARG A 66 -2.08 -0.19 -9.99
N TYR A 67 -1.84 0.76 -9.10
CA TYR A 67 -1.22 0.54 -7.79
C TYR A 67 -2.12 0.91 -6.61
N GLY A 68 -3.34 1.37 -6.87
CA GLY A 68 -4.25 1.86 -5.84
C GLY A 68 -3.89 3.26 -5.35
N VAL A 69 -4.69 3.73 -4.39
CA VAL A 69 -4.55 5.04 -3.76
C VAL A 69 -3.85 4.85 -2.42
N LEU A 70 -2.84 5.69 -2.15
CA LEU A 70 -2.21 5.71 -0.83
C LEU A 70 -3.18 6.27 0.21
N ALA A 71 -3.23 5.66 1.39
CA ALA A 71 -4.02 6.11 2.52
C ALA A 71 -3.75 7.59 2.81
N GLU A 72 -4.83 8.34 3.00
CA GLU A 72 -4.76 9.76 3.31
C GLU A 72 -4.62 9.96 4.82
N GLY A 73 -3.69 10.82 5.21
CA GLY A 73 -3.50 11.21 6.61
C GLY A 73 -2.59 10.28 7.41
N PRO A 74 -2.44 10.57 8.71
CA PRO A 74 -1.64 9.74 9.61
C PRO A 74 -2.31 8.37 9.81
N VAL A 75 -1.48 7.33 9.92
CA VAL A 75 -1.88 5.96 10.26
C VAL A 75 -1.66 5.69 11.75
N ASP A 76 -1.96 6.69 12.59
CA ASP A 76 -1.89 6.61 14.04
C ASP A 76 -2.98 5.69 14.62
N GLY A 77 -2.82 5.33 15.90
CA GLY A 77 -3.75 4.40 16.57
C GLY A 77 -3.76 2.97 16.00
N TRP A 78 -2.86 2.64 15.06
CA TRP A 78 -2.82 1.32 14.41
C TRP A 78 -2.69 0.17 15.41
N GLN A 79 -2.08 0.38 16.57
CA GLN A 79 -1.94 -0.62 17.63
C GLN A 79 -3.27 -1.06 18.24
N GLU A 80 -4.30 -0.21 18.17
CA GLU A 80 -5.65 -0.50 18.66
C GLU A 80 -6.48 -1.28 17.62
N GLN A 81 -5.98 -1.38 16.39
CA GLN A 81 -6.70 -2.02 15.30
C GLN A 81 -6.69 -3.55 15.43
N PRO A 82 -7.71 -4.24 14.89
CA PRO A 82 -7.77 -5.68 14.90
C PRO A 82 -6.51 -6.32 14.30
N ARG A 83 -5.95 -7.28 15.05
CA ARG A 83 -4.78 -8.08 14.63
C ARG A 83 -3.56 -7.23 14.26
N ALA A 84 -3.48 -6.02 14.81
CA ALA A 84 -2.34 -5.13 14.66
C ALA A 84 -1.06 -5.80 15.14
N THR A 85 -0.02 -5.76 14.31
CA THR A 85 1.29 -6.28 14.68
C THR A 85 2.38 -5.58 13.87
N GLU A 86 3.50 -5.28 14.52
CA GLU A 86 4.71 -4.87 13.81
C GLU A 86 5.20 -6.02 12.93
N ILE A 87 5.69 -5.69 11.75
CA ILE A 87 6.34 -6.64 10.85
C ILE A 87 7.77 -6.18 10.60
N SER A 88 8.63 -7.10 10.17
CA SER A 88 9.99 -6.71 9.80
C SER A 88 10.00 -5.95 8.48
N ALA A 89 10.94 -5.03 8.29
CA ALA A 89 11.17 -4.39 7.00
C ALA A 89 11.34 -5.43 5.87
N ALA A 90 12.07 -6.52 6.12
CA ALA A 90 12.26 -7.59 5.14
C ALA A 90 10.96 -8.31 4.76
N GLU A 91 10.00 -8.43 5.68
CA GLU A 91 8.67 -8.96 5.39
C GLU A 91 7.88 -8.00 4.53
N PHE A 92 7.89 -6.71 4.86
CA PHE A 92 7.25 -5.68 4.07
C PHE A 92 7.80 -5.63 2.63
N GLU A 93 9.13 -5.64 2.44
CA GLU A 93 9.73 -5.61 1.10
C GLU A 93 9.30 -6.80 0.24
N ARG A 94 9.16 -8.00 0.82
CA ARG A 94 8.67 -9.17 0.07
C ARG A 94 7.23 -8.97 -0.40
N LEU A 95 6.36 -8.47 0.49
CA LEU A 95 4.96 -8.17 0.16
C LEU A 95 4.88 -7.08 -0.91
N TRP A 96 5.69 -6.03 -0.79
CA TRP A 96 5.79 -4.94 -1.74
C TRP A 96 6.20 -5.43 -3.13
N ASP A 97 7.30 -6.19 -3.24
CA ASP A 97 7.80 -6.69 -4.51
C ASP A 97 6.84 -7.67 -5.18
N GLU A 98 6.16 -8.51 -4.39
CA GLU A 98 5.11 -9.40 -4.89
C GLU A 98 3.90 -8.62 -5.39
N ALA A 99 3.41 -7.66 -4.61
CA ALA A 99 2.28 -6.83 -4.97
C ALA A 99 2.53 -6.07 -6.27
N ARG A 100 3.69 -5.42 -6.40
CA ARG A 100 4.07 -4.67 -7.60
C ARG A 100 4.17 -5.55 -8.84
N ARG A 101 4.73 -6.76 -8.72
CA ARG A 101 4.81 -7.72 -9.84
C ARG A 101 3.43 -8.16 -10.31
N THR A 102 2.54 -8.51 -9.39
CA THR A 102 1.18 -8.96 -9.72
C THR A 102 0.37 -7.83 -10.35
N LEU A 103 0.34 -6.65 -9.72
CA LEU A 103 -0.47 -5.51 -10.18
C LEU A 103 0.00 -4.93 -11.53
N SER A 104 1.31 -4.94 -11.79
CA SER A 104 1.85 -4.53 -13.09
C SER A 104 1.49 -5.52 -14.21
N SER A 105 1.41 -6.82 -13.90
CA SER A 105 1.04 -7.87 -14.87
C SER A 105 -0.46 -7.91 -15.16
N ASP A 106 -1.29 -7.63 -14.15
CA ASP A 106 -2.76 -7.58 -14.30
C ASP A 106 -3.20 -6.41 -15.20
N SER A 107 -2.49 -5.28 -15.15
CA SER A 107 -2.77 -4.12 -16.01
C SER A 107 -2.50 -4.39 -17.50
N ASP A 108 -1.66 -5.36 -17.84
CA ASP A 108 -1.31 -5.71 -19.22
C ASP A 108 -2.23 -6.80 -19.80
N SER A 109 -3.14 -7.36 -19.00
CA SER A 109 -4.05 -8.44 -19.41
C SER A 109 -5.41 -7.96 -19.95
N VAL A 110 -5.62 -6.64 -20.05
CA VAL A 110 -6.86 -6.00 -20.53
C VAL A 110 -6.68 -5.38 -21.94
N VAL A 111 -6.03 -6.12 -22.86
CA VAL A 111 -5.87 -5.74 -24.28
C VAL A 111 -6.49 -6.76 -25.23
#